data_AF-A0A4Q3UKM6-F1
#
_entry.id   AF-A0A4Q3UKM6-F1
#
_cell.length_a   1.000
_cell.length_b   1.000
_cell.length_c   1.000
_cell.angle_alpha   90.00
_cell.angle_beta   90.00
_cell.angle_gamma   90.00
#
_symmetry.space_group_name_H-M   'P 1'
#
loop_
_entity.id
_entity.type
_entity.pdbx_description
1 polymer ?
#
loop_
_entity_poly.entity_id
_entity_poly.type
_entity_poly.pdbx_seq_one_letter_code
_entity_poly.pdbx_strand_id
1 'polypeptide(L)'
;MTLLPLFCLAVAAAQGEPLIRSTFAAGEDGWTAAQLVGTGGKVSVVRDPDHLKVGTGSLRLDYSVKVGEMSAASLPVADGALAKMGSIHFWVRPDQNSPLIVNLQEKNGAQYSCSISAAKGVWQEVEMGIQDFLPSLDPGSVPDPNGRLNADEIVSISFFDLNQFLGQVEALAGLLGVQQGPRAVYLSDFLVTTKPMPDATAAGEYVIDAFDRPHPAWTVLNATPGIVSEAPLNARALRIDYNLPSGKAAGAFKPLRLGALVAKKTLAFRAATANACQLVVQLEEKGGGKYNYAFRMPGGSTPVDQNVVLSEMKPADDSKDDNDKLDLEEVKQITFIDLTALLEAPGKNTLWIGRVVAKS
;
A
#
# COMPACT_ATOMS: atom_id res chain seq x y z
N MET A 1 -5.55 -51.18 6.12
CA MET A 1 -4.89 -49.90 5.81
C MET A 1 -5.94 -48.82 6.04
N THR A 2 -5.96 -48.27 7.25
CA THR A 2 -7.10 -47.51 7.78
C THR A 2 -6.71 -46.03 7.75
N LEU A 3 -7.39 -45.24 6.92
CA LEU A 3 -7.20 -43.78 6.84
C LEU A 3 -7.73 -43.13 8.12
N LEU A 4 -6.84 -42.52 8.91
CA LEU A 4 -7.23 -41.64 10.01
C LEU A 4 -7.67 -40.28 9.43
N PRO A 5 -8.85 -39.75 9.81
CA PRO A 5 -9.23 -38.39 9.48
C PRO A 5 -8.39 -37.41 10.30
N LEU A 6 -7.62 -36.57 9.60
CA LEU A 6 -6.91 -35.44 10.18
C LEU A 6 -7.94 -34.36 10.54
N PHE A 7 -8.37 -34.32 11.81
CA PHE A 7 -9.17 -33.22 12.34
C PHE A 7 -8.27 -31.99 12.50
N CYS A 8 -8.36 -31.04 11.58
CA CYS A 8 -7.87 -29.68 11.83
C CYS A 8 -8.78 -29.02 12.87
N LEU A 9 -8.34 -28.99 14.12
CA LEU A 9 -8.89 -28.10 15.14
C LEU A 9 -8.61 -26.66 14.69
N ALA A 10 -9.63 -25.97 14.20
CA ALA A 10 -9.60 -24.54 14.02
C ALA A 10 -9.46 -23.90 15.41
N VAL A 11 -8.25 -23.42 15.73
CA VAL A 11 -8.05 -22.55 16.89
C VAL A 11 -8.74 -21.23 16.54
N ALA A 12 -10.00 -21.07 16.99
CA ALA A 12 -10.64 -19.78 17.03
C ALA A 12 -9.87 -18.92 18.04
N ALA A 13 -8.82 -18.25 17.57
CA ALA A 13 -8.17 -17.21 18.35
C ALA A 13 -9.27 -16.23 18.75
N ALA A 14 -9.40 -15.95 20.06
CA ALA A 14 -10.34 -14.97 20.58
C ALA A 14 -9.97 -13.59 20.01
N GLN A 15 -10.50 -13.26 18.84
CA GLN A 15 -10.57 -11.90 18.33
C GLN A 15 -11.47 -11.17 19.33
N GLY A 16 -10.97 -10.10 19.94
CA GLY A 16 -11.78 -9.26 20.83
C GLY A 16 -13.07 -8.83 20.13
N GLU A 17 -14.12 -8.55 20.91
CA GLU A 17 -15.42 -8.14 20.36
C GLU A 17 -15.23 -7.04 19.29
N PRO A 18 -15.75 -7.22 18.07
CA PRO A 18 -15.54 -6.26 17.00
C PRO A 18 -16.25 -4.94 17.32
N LEU A 19 -15.55 -3.82 17.14
CA LEU A 19 -16.12 -2.47 17.22
C LEU A 19 -17.07 -2.21 16.04
N ILE A 20 -16.67 -2.70 14.86
CA ILE A 20 -17.46 -2.69 13.62
C ILE A 20 -17.27 -4.05 12.97
N ARG A 21 -18.36 -4.61 12.42
CA ARG A 21 -18.31 -5.78 11.55
C ARG A 21 -19.27 -5.63 10.38
N SER A 22 -18.76 -5.80 9.16
CA SER A 22 -19.56 -5.92 7.95
C SER A 22 -19.33 -7.29 7.31
N THR A 23 -20.40 -8.09 7.24
CA THR A 23 -20.40 -9.44 6.63
C THR A 23 -21.05 -9.45 5.26
N PHE A 24 -21.78 -8.38 4.93
CA PHE A 24 -22.52 -8.18 3.69
C PHE A 24 -23.58 -9.26 3.39
N ALA A 25 -23.99 -10.04 4.39
CA ALA A 25 -24.94 -11.13 4.20
C ALA A 25 -26.33 -10.60 3.80
N ALA A 26 -26.79 -9.54 4.47
CA ALA A 26 -28.13 -8.96 4.30
C ALA A 26 -28.17 -7.73 3.37
N GLY A 27 -27.05 -7.02 3.20
CA GLY A 27 -26.98 -5.77 2.44
C GLY A 27 -25.60 -5.13 2.54
N GLU A 28 -25.50 -3.85 2.22
CA GLU A 28 -24.23 -3.12 2.16
C GLU A 28 -23.64 -2.80 3.54
N ASP A 29 -24.30 -3.16 4.64
CA ASP A 29 -23.85 -2.92 6.03
C ASP A 29 -23.43 -1.46 6.30
N GLY A 30 -24.18 -0.51 5.72
CA GLY A 30 -23.96 0.94 5.87
C GLY A 30 -22.96 1.55 4.89
N TRP A 31 -22.29 0.74 4.07
CA TRP A 31 -21.37 1.23 3.05
C TRP A 31 -22.13 1.90 1.90
N THR A 32 -21.59 3.02 1.43
CA THR A 32 -22.15 3.81 0.32
C THR A 32 -21.06 4.21 -0.66
N ALA A 33 -21.44 4.52 -1.90
CA ALA A 33 -20.52 5.17 -2.82
C ALA A 33 -20.37 6.65 -2.46
N ALA A 34 -19.15 7.10 -2.25
CA ALA A 34 -18.81 8.51 -2.09
C ALA A 34 -18.19 9.03 -3.39
N GLN A 35 -18.74 10.12 -3.92
CA GLN A 35 -18.20 10.82 -5.07
C GLN A 35 -17.19 11.85 -4.60
N LEU A 36 -15.91 11.62 -4.92
CA LEU A 36 -14.84 12.55 -4.57
C LEU A 36 -14.73 13.65 -5.62
N VAL A 37 -14.84 13.27 -6.91
CA VAL A 37 -14.88 14.20 -8.05
C VAL A 37 -15.80 13.63 -9.13
N GLY A 38 -16.59 14.52 -9.76
CA GLY A 38 -17.44 14.18 -10.89
C GLY A 38 -18.63 13.31 -10.49
N THR A 39 -19.13 12.53 -11.45
CA THR A 39 -20.24 11.59 -11.26
C THR A 39 -19.74 10.18 -11.47
N GLY A 40 -19.88 9.30 -10.49
CA GLY A 40 -19.40 7.92 -10.62
C GLY A 40 -19.61 7.10 -9.35
N GLY A 41 -19.20 5.84 -9.42
CA GLY A 41 -19.20 4.94 -8.28
C GLY A 41 -20.55 4.26 -8.04
N LYS A 42 -20.53 2.97 -7.74
CA LYS A 42 -21.68 2.25 -7.19
C LYS A 42 -21.19 1.21 -6.19
N VAL A 43 -21.80 1.22 -5.01
CA VAL A 43 -21.65 0.14 -4.04
C VAL A 43 -22.85 -0.80 -4.14
N SER A 44 -22.59 -2.11 -4.10
CA SER A 44 -23.63 -3.14 -4.08
C SER A 44 -23.11 -4.42 -3.41
N VAL A 45 -24.02 -5.32 -3.01
CA VAL A 45 -23.64 -6.66 -2.56
C VAL A 45 -23.68 -7.67 -3.70
N VAL A 46 -22.63 -8.48 -3.83
CA VAL A 46 -22.61 -9.66 -4.70
C VAL A 46 -22.73 -10.94 -3.88
N ARG A 47 -23.43 -11.92 -4.45
CA ARG A 47 -23.68 -13.26 -3.86
C ARG A 47 -23.24 -14.41 -4.76
N ASP A 48 -22.55 -14.09 -5.85
CA ASP A 48 -21.96 -15.05 -6.77
C ASP A 48 -20.76 -15.74 -6.09
N PRO A 49 -20.73 -17.09 -5.99
CA PRO A 49 -19.64 -17.83 -5.36
C PRO A 49 -18.23 -17.45 -5.80
N ASP A 50 -18.03 -17.05 -7.06
CA ASP A 50 -16.72 -16.64 -7.58
C ASP A 50 -16.21 -15.32 -6.97
N HIS A 51 -17.12 -14.58 -6.32
CA HIS A 51 -16.90 -13.29 -5.70
C HIS A 51 -17.15 -13.32 -4.18
N LEU A 52 -17.22 -14.50 -3.57
CA LEU A 52 -17.32 -14.67 -2.12
C LEU A 52 -15.99 -15.15 -1.54
N LYS A 53 -15.56 -14.53 -0.42
CA LYS A 53 -14.42 -15.02 0.35
C LYS A 53 -14.86 -15.69 1.65
N VAL A 54 -15.72 -15.02 2.40
CA VAL A 54 -16.31 -15.51 3.65
C VAL A 54 -17.81 -15.25 3.62
N GLY A 55 -18.59 -16.17 4.21
CA GLY A 55 -20.03 -16.01 4.36
C GLY A 55 -20.80 -16.06 3.04
N THR A 56 -21.86 -15.26 2.93
CA THR A 56 -22.83 -15.30 1.83
C THR A 56 -22.89 -14.02 0.99
N GLY A 57 -22.01 -13.04 1.27
CA GLY A 57 -22.00 -11.76 0.58
C GLY A 57 -20.62 -11.11 0.60
N SER A 58 -20.34 -10.33 -0.46
CA SER A 58 -19.20 -9.42 -0.53
C SER A 58 -19.69 -8.06 -1.00
N LEU A 59 -19.10 -7.00 -0.48
CA LEU A 59 -19.29 -5.65 -1.01
C LEU A 59 -18.56 -5.54 -2.34
N ARG A 60 -19.17 -4.90 -3.34
CA ARG A 60 -18.57 -4.54 -4.62
C ARG A 60 -18.65 -3.03 -4.79
N LEU A 61 -17.50 -2.41 -5.05
CA LEU A 61 -17.42 -1.03 -5.56
C LEU A 61 -17.13 -1.10 -7.07
N ASP A 62 -18.09 -0.66 -7.88
CA ASP A 62 -17.92 -0.37 -9.30
C ASP A 62 -17.50 1.08 -9.48
N TYR A 63 -16.47 1.34 -10.28
CA TYR A 63 -15.97 2.68 -10.57
C TYR A 63 -15.30 2.71 -11.95
N SER A 64 -14.84 3.89 -12.36
CA SER A 64 -14.04 4.05 -13.58
C SER A 64 -12.73 4.73 -13.22
N VAL A 65 -11.63 4.26 -13.80
CA VAL A 65 -10.42 5.07 -13.92
C VAL A 65 -10.63 5.94 -15.15
N LYS A 66 -10.95 7.20 -14.91
CA LYS A 66 -11.27 8.20 -15.94
C LYS A 66 -10.95 9.61 -15.44
N VAL A 67 -10.41 10.45 -16.32
CA VAL A 67 -10.16 11.87 -16.02
C VAL A 67 -11.47 12.55 -15.60
N GLY A 68 -11.44 13.27 -14.48
CA GLY A 68 -12.59 14.00 -13.92
C GLY A 68 -13.56 13.14 -13.10
N GLU A 69 -13.27 11.85 -12.88
CA GLU A 69 -14.09 10.95 -12.07
C GLU A 69 -13.23 10.29 -10.99
N MET A 70 -13.65 10.40 -9.73
CA MET A 70 -13.07 9.68 -8.60
C MET A 70 -14.16 9.26 -7.62
N SER A 71 -14.16 7.98 -7.26
CA SER A 71 -15.14 7.39 -6.35
C SER A 71 -14.45 6.55 -5.28
N ALA A 72 -15.09 6.48 -4.11
CA ALA A 72 -14.70 5.63 -3.00
C ALA A 72 -15.93 4.84 -2.52
N ALA A 73 -15.69 3.73 -1.83
CA ALA A 73 -16.68 3.17 -0.94
C ALA A 73 -16.40 3.71 0.47
N SER A 74 -17.45 4.19 1.13
CA SER A 74 -17.36 4.93 2.39
C SER A 74 -18.35 4.36 3.40
N LEU A 75 -17.87 4.17 4.62
CA LEU A 75 -18.64 3.78 5.79
C LEU A 75 -18.63 4.95 6.78
N PRO A 76 -19.77 5.64 6.98
CA PRO A 76 -19.93 6.58 8.08
C PRO A 76 -19.78 5.86 9.42
N VAL A 77 -19.07 6.50 10.35
CA VAL A 77 -18.79 5.97 11.69
C VAL A 77 -19.50 6.84 12.71
N ALA A 78 -20.23 6.22 13.63
CA ALA A 78 -20.87 6.93 14.73
C ALA A 78 -19.81 7.50 15.69
N ASP A 79 -20.08 8.68 16.24
CA ASP A 79 -19.21 9.37 17.19
C ASP A 79 -18.67 8.44 18.31
N GLY A 80 -17.34 8.37 18.43
CA GLY A 80 -16.66 7.60 19.46
C GLY A 80 -16.68 6.07 19.28
N ALA A 81 -17.31 5.54 18.22
CA ALA A 81 -17.41 4.09 18.00
C ALA A 81 -16.03 3.42 17.84
N LEU A 82 -15.01 4.18 17.41
CA LEU A 82 -13.65 3.70 17.19
C LEU A 82 -12.66 4.15 18.27
N ALA A 83 -13.11 4.73 19.39
CA ALA A 83 -12.23 5.23 20.45
C ALA A 83 -11.23 4.19 21.01
N LYS A 84 -11.53 2.89 20.85
CA LYS A 84 -10.67 1.78 21.27
C LYS A 84 -10.10 0.98 20.11
N MET A 85 -10.14 1.50 18.89
CA MET A 85 -9.62 0.82 17.71
C MET A 85 -8.16 0.43 17.94
N GLY A 86 -7.82 -0.82 17.64
CA GLY A 86 -6.44 -1.31 17.61
C GLY A 86 -6.04 -1.72 16.20
N SER A 87 -6.98 -2.30 15.43
CA SER A 87 -6.71 -2.81 14.08
C SER A 87 -7.95 -2.88 13.20
N ILE A 88 -7.71 -2.90 11.89
CA ILE A 88 -8.67 -3.13 10.81
C ILE A 88 -8.24 -4.40 10.07
N HIS A 89 -9.20 -5.28 9.80
CA HIS A 89 -9.02 -6.53 9.05
C HIS A 89 -10.10 -6.67 7.98
N PHE A 90 -9.73 -7.16 6.80
CA PHE A 90 -10.67 -7.53 5.75
C PHE A 90 -10.02 -8.38 4.66
N TRP A 91 -10.85 -8.93 3.79
CA TRP A 91 -10.41 -9.51 2.52
C TRP A 91 -10.72 -8.56 1.37
N VAL A 92 -9.80 -8.49 0.40
CA VAL A 92 -9.98 -7.70 -0.82
C VAL A 92 -9.63 -8.50 -2.07
N ARG A 93 -10.37 -8.27 -3.15
CA ARG A 93 -10.08 -8.81 -4.48
C ARG A 93 -10.41 -7.75 -5.53
N PRO A 94 -9.44 -7.16 -6.22
CA PRO A 94 -9.71 -6.28 -7.34
C PRO A 94 -9.85 -7.06 -8.65
N ASP A 95 -10.53 -6.51 -9.65
CA ASP A 95 -10.61 -7.08 -11.01
C ASP A 95 -9.35 -6.80 -11.85
N GLN A 96 -8.44 -5.96 -11.33
CA GLN A 96 -7.16 -5.57 -11.90
C GLN A 96 -6.10 -5.41 -10.80
N ASN A 97 -4.82 -5.30 -11.16
CA ASN A 97 -3.82 -4.95 -10.15
C ASN A 97 -4.10 -3.52 -9.70
N SER A 98 -4.37 -3.36 -8.41
CA SER A 98 -4.82 -2.08 -7.85
C SER A 98 -4.04 -1.75 -6.58
N PRO A 99 -3.32 -0.62 -6.56
CA PRO A 99 -2.95 0.02 -5.33
C PRO A 99 -4.19 0.67 -4.72
N LEU A 100 -4.57 0.23 -3.53
CA LEU A 100 -5.73 0.70 -2.80
C LEU A 100 -5.28 1.56 -1.63
N ILE A 101 -6.04 2.62 -1.36
CA ILE A 101 -5.88 3.45 -0.17
C ILE A 101 -7.07 3.18 0.74
N VAL A 102 -6.78 2.91 2.01
CA VAL A 102 -7.76 2.99 3.10
C VAL A 102 -7.53 4.31 3.81
N ASN A 103 -8.59 5.11 3.91
CA ASN A 103 -8.56 6.44 4.48
C ASN A 103 -9.49 6.52 5.70
N LEU A 104 -9.00 7.19 6.73
CA LEU A 104 -9.73 7.54 7.94
C LEU A 104 -9.86 9.05 7.99
N GLN A 105 -11.07 9.55 8.23
CA GLN A 105 -11.32 10.98 8.37
C GLN A 105 -11.80 11.28 9.78
N GLU A 106 -11.22 12.30 10.39
CA GLU A 106 -11.60 12.82 11.70
C GLU A 106 -12.66 13.92 11.61
N LYS A 107 -13.34 14.21 12.74
CA LYS A 107 -14.32 15.29 12.89
C LYS A 107 -13.80 16.65 12.45
N ASN A 108 -12.52 16.92 12.72
CA ASN A 108 -11.85 18.16 12.36
C ASN A 108 -11.54 18.27 10.85
N GLY A 109 -11.73 17.18 10.08
CA GLY A 109 -11.44 17.09 8.66
C GLY A 109 -10.05 16.54 8.30
N ALA A 110 -9.17 16.32 9.27
CA ALA A 110 -7.88 15.67 9.08
C ALA A 110 -8.07 14.25 8.52
N GLN A 111 -7.15 13.86 7.65
CA GLN A 111 -7.21 12.60 6.92
C GLN A 111 -5.95 11.80 7.17
N TYR A 112 -6.13 10.51 7.39
CA TYR A 112 -5.05 9.56 7.57
C TYR A 112 -5.22 8.39 6.63
N SER A 113 -4.15 8.00 5.95
CA SER A 113 -4.21 6.98 4.92
C SER A 113 -3.19 5.88 5.14
N CYS A 114 -3.55 4.67 4.73
CA CYS A 114 -2.67 3.52 4.59
C CYS A 114 -2.86 2.95 3.19
N SER A 115 -1.76 2.74 2.47
CA SER A 115 -1.76 2.17 1.12
C SER A 115 -1.42 0.69 1.15
N ILE A 116 -2.16 -0.10 0.36
CA ILE A 116 -1.89 -1.51 0.11
C ILE A 116 -1.87 -1.76 -1.40
N SER A 117 -1.23 -2.84 -1.84
CA SER A 117 -1.40 -3.32 -3.22
C SER A 117 -2.05 -4.70 -3.24
N ALA A 118 -3.03 -4.88 -4.12
CA ALA A 118 -3.74 -6.14 -4.29
C ALA A 118 -3.62 -6.62 -5.74
N ALA A 119 -3.34 -7.92 -5.89
CA ALA A 119 -3.23 -8.56 -7.19
C ALA A 119 -4.61 -8.85 -7.79
N LYS A 120 -4.71 -8.72 -9.12
CA LYS A 120 -5.91 -9.02 -9.91
C LYS A 120 -6.47 -10.40 -9.59
N GLY A 121 -7.76 -10.45 -9.29
CA GLY A 121 -8.54 -11.68 -9.24
C GLY A 121 -8.20 -12.60 -8.06
N VAL A 122 -7.33 -12.18 -7.15
CA VAL A 122 -6.91 -12.96 -5.97
C VAL A 122 -7.50 -12.31 -4.72
N TRP A 123 -8.12 -13.13 -3.86
CA TRP A 123 -8.49 -12.69 -2.52
C TRP A 123 -7.24 -12.58 -1.65
N GLN A 124 -7.01 -11.39 -1.13
CA GLN A 124 -5.90 -11.06 -0.25
C GLN A 124 -6.42 -10.62 1.11
N GLU A 125 -5.85 -11.18 2.17
CA GLU A 125 -6.11 -10.76 3.54
C GLU A 125 -5.34 -9.47 3.84
N VAL A 126 -5.99 -8.51 4.49
CA VAL A 126 -5.42 -7.22 4.87
C VAL A 126 -5.56 -7.04 6.36
N GLU A 127 -4.48 -6.57 7.00
CA GLU A 127 -4.40 -6.31 8.45
C GLU A 127 -3.64 -5.02 8.69
N MET A 128 -4.30 -3.98 9.19
CA MET A 128 -3.68 -2.68 9.46
C MET A 128 -3.88 -2.32 10.93
N GLY A 129 -2.83 -1.82 11.57
CA GLY A 129 -2.94 -1.17 12.88
C GLY A 129 -3.02 0.35 12.76
N ILE A 130 -3.39 1.03 13.85
CA ILE A 130 -3.42 2.51 13.90
C ILE A 130 -2.10 3.14 13.45
N GLN A 131 -0.98 2.50 13.77
CA GLN A 131 0.35 2.99 13.43
C GLN A 131 0.65 2.98 11.92
N ASP A 132 -0.09 2.20 11.14
CA ASP A 132 0.10 2.07 9.68
C ASP A 132 -0.51 3.27 8.92
N PHE A 133 -1.34 4.07 9.60
CA PHE A 133 -1.98 5.25 9.03
C PHE A 133 -1.13 6.51 9.19
N LEU A 134 -0.96 7.26 8.09
CA LEU A 134 -0.15 8.46 8.02
C LEU A 134 -1.00 9.68 7.65
N PRO A 135 -0.75 10.86 8.23
CA PRO A 135 -1.50 12.06 7.90
C PRO A 135 -1.34 12.42 6.42
N SER A 136 -2.41 12.88 5.77
CA SER A 136 -2.35 13.38 4.39
C SER A 136 -1.47 14.63 4.32
N LEU A 137 -0.51 14.59 3.39
CA LEU A 137 0.38 15.71 3.08
C LEU A 137 -0.04 16.43 1.78
N ASP A 138 -1.25 16.15 1.29
CA ASP A 138 -1.73 16.74 0.04
C ASP A 138 -1.98 18.24 0.20
N PRO A 139 -1.76 19.05 -0.85
CA PRO A 139 -2.09 20.47 -0.81
C PRO A 139 -3.57 20.68 -0.45
N GLY A 140 -3.82 21.46 0.61
CA GLY A 140 -5.17 21.75 1.10
C GLY A 140 -5.73 20.76 2.11
N SER A 141 -4.97 19.74 2.52
CA SER A 141 -5.35 18.88 3.64
C SER A 141 -5.47 19.70 4.94
N VAL A 142 -6.45 19.36 5.77
CA VAL A 142 -6.58 19.95 7.11
C VAL A 142 -5.51 19.29 8.01
N PRO A 143 -4.56 20.05 8.57
CA PRO A 143 -3.56 19.49 9.45
C PRO A 143 -4.21 19.06 10.77
N ASP A 144 -3.79 17.90 11.28
CA ASP A 144 -4.11 17.53 12.66
C ASP A 144 -3.24 18.34 13.65
N PRO A 145 -3.81 18.90 14.74
CA PRO A 145 -3.07 19.75 15.68
C PRO A 145 -1.87 19.08 16.36
N ASN A 146 -1.88 17.76 16.52
CA ASN A 146 -0.81 17.01 17.20
C ASN A 146 -0.07 16.03 16.27
N GLY A 147 -0.51 15.92 15.01
CA GLY A 147 0.06 15.06 13.98
C GLY A 147 -0.22 13.57 14.18
N ARG A 148 -1.27 13.19 14.93
CA ARG A 148 -1.57 11.78 15.25
C ARG A 148 -3.05 11.49 15.12
N LEU A 149 -3.33 10.33 14.51
CA LEU A 149 -4.69 9.82 14.38
C LEU A 149 -5.33 9.67 15.76
N ASN A 150 -6.43 10.38 15.97
CA ASN A 150 -7.30 10.27 17.13
C ASN A 150 -8.51 9.38 16.81
N ALA A 151 -8.47 8.16 17.32
CA ALA A 151 -9.48 7.15 17.00
C ALA A 151 -10.90 7.47 17.51
N ASP A 152 -11.03 8.34 18.52
CA ASP A 152 -12.35 8.77 19.02
C ASP A 152 -13.01 9.86 18.13
N GLU A 153 -12.22 10.50 17.27
CA GLU A 153 -12.65 11.54 16.34
C GLU A 153 -12.93 10.99 14.93
N ILE A 154 -12.70 9.70 14.66
CA ILE A 154 -12.98 9.12 13.34
C ILE A 154 -14.48 9.14 13.04
N VAL A 155 -14.87 9.76 11.93
CA VAL A 155 -16.26 9.87 11.44
C VAL A 155 -16.50 9.12 10.13
N SER A 156 -15.44 8.73 9.42
CA SER A 156 -15.59 7.86 8.26
C SER A 156 -14.37 6.98 8.01
N ILE A 157 -14.65 5.79 7.49
CA ILE A 157 -13.66 4.90 6.87
C ILE A 157 -14.00 4.84 5.39
N SER A 158 -13.04 5.08 4.51
CA SER A 158 -13.23 4.92 3.08
C SER A 158 -12.09 4.12 2.44
N PHE A 159 -12.37 3.51 1.30
CA PHE A 159 -11.34 2.93 0.47
C PHE A 159 -11.58 3.24 -1.01
N PHE A 160 -10.49 3.43 -1.75
CA PHE A 160 -10.51 3.73 -3.18
C PHE A 160 -9.23 3.26 -3.87
N ASP A 161 -9.30 3.11 -5.19
CA ASP A 161 -8.14 2.76 -6.02
C ASP A 161 -7.35 4.02 -6.38
N LEU A 162 -6.06 4.04 -6.05
CA LEU A 162 -5.13 5.13 -6.33
C LEU A 162 -4.92 5.33 -7.84
N ASN A 163 -5.17 4.32 -8.68
CA ASN A 163 -5.17 4.49 -10.13
C ASN A 163 -6.17 5.55 -10.60
N GLN A 164 -7.25 5.82 -9.85
CA GLN A 164 -8.16 6.92 -10.17
C GLN A 164 -7.45 8.28 -10.09
N PHE A 165 -6.54 8.47 -9.14
CA PHE A 165 -5.75 9.69 -9.00
C PHE A 165 -4.63 9.75 -10.05
N LEU A 166 -3.88 8.66 -10.20
CA LEU A 166 -2.80 8.58 -11.19
C LEU A 166 -3.33 8.76 -12.62
N GLY A 167 -4.55 8.29 -12.87
CA GLY A 167 -5.26 8.46 -14.14
C GLY A 167 -5.64 9.90 -14.47
N GLN A 168 -5.57 10.85 -13.52
CA GLN A 168 -5.85 12.27 -13.76
C GLN A 168 -4.70 12.99 -14.46
N VAL A 169 -3.47 12.48 -14.35
CA VAL A 169 -2.27 13.09 -14.92
C VAL A 169 -1.77 12.24 -16.08
N GLU A 170 -2.07 12.63 -17.31
CA GLU A 170 -1.81 11.83 -18.52
C GLU A 170 -0.36 11.32 -18.62
N ALA A 171 0.63 12.19 -18.35
CA ALA A 171 2.04 11.82 -18.39
C ALA A 171 2.37 10.70 -17.38
N LEU A 172 1.80 10.79 -16.16
CA LEU A 172 2.02 9.81 -15.11
C LEU A 172 1.27 8.50 -15.39
N ALA A 173 0.01 8.60 -15.82
CA ALA A 173 -0.79 7.45 -16.25
C ALA A 173 -0.09 6.68 -17.38
N GLY A 174 0.46 7.41 -18.35
CA GLY A 174 1.29 6.87 -19.42
C GLY A 174 2.51 6.15 -18.88
N LEU A 175 3.35 6.81 -18.09
CA LEU A 175 4.59 6.23 -17.54
C LEU A 175 4.35 4.96 -16.73
N LEU A 176 3.29 4.96 -15.92
CA LEU A 176 2.95 3.88 -14.99
C LEU A 176 1.98 2.84 -15.56
N GLY A 177 1.62 2.95 -16.84
CA GLY A 177 0.73 1.98 -17.50
C GLY A 177 -0.68 1.93 -16.89
N VAL A 178 -1.16 3.02 -16.30
CA VAL A 178 -2.50 3.09 -15.71
C VAL A 178 -3.53 2.97 -16.83
N GLN A 179 -4.25 1.85 -16.85
CA GLN A 179 -5.30 1.63 -17.85
C GLN A 179 -6.59 2.32 -17.40
N GLN A 180 -7.14 3.14 -18.29
CA GLN A 180 -8.44 3.77 -18.12
C GLN A 180 -9.56 2.75 -18.36
N GLY A 181 -10.75 3.03 -17.83
CA GLY A 181 -11.96 2.23 -18.06
C GLY A 181 -12.63 1.74 -16.78
N PRO A 182 -13.68 0.91 -16.91
CA PRO A 182 -14.43 0.39 -15.79
C PRO A 182 -13.56 -0.56 -14.95
N ARG A 183 -13.77 -0.52 -13.64
CA ARG A 183 -13.10 -1.32 -12.62
C ARG A 183 -14.08 -1.79 -11.57
N ALA A 184 -13.72 -2.86 -10.88
CA ALA A 184 -14.45 -3.34 -9.71
C ALA A 184 -13.47 -3.83 -8.64
N VAL A 185 -13.76 -3.49 -7.39
CA VAL A 185 -13.07 -4.05 -6.23
C VAL A 185 -14.10 -4.65 -5.27
N TYR A 186 -13.75 -5.81 -4.73
CA TYR A 186 -14.61 -6.58 -3.82
C TYR A 186 -14.01 -6.58 -2.42
N LEU A 187 -14.84 -6.38 -1.40
CA LEU A 187 -14.49 -6.54 0.02
C LEU A 187 -15.34 -7.62 0.68
N SER A 188 -14.76 -8.35 1.62
CA SER A 188 -15.46 -9.36 2.41
C SER A 188 -14.96 -9.38 3.85
N ASP A 189 -15.87 -9.64 4.80
CA ASP A 189 -15.63 -9.73 6.25
C ASP A 189 -14.77 -8.57 6.77
N PHE A 190 -15.29 -7.34 6.68
CA PHE A 190 -14.61 -6.15 7.21
C PHE A 190 -14.82 -6.06 8.72
N LEU A 191 -13.72 -6.00 9.48
CA LEU A 191 -13.71 -5.95 10.93
C LEU A 191 -12.83 -4.80 11.41
N VAL A 192 -13.31 -4.10 12.43
CA VAL A 192 -12.49 -3.21 13.27
C VAL A 192 -12.47 -3.79 14.67
N THR A 193 -11.29 -4.00 15.25
CA THR A 193 -11.14 -4.65 16.57
C THR A 193 -10.35 -3.77 17.53
N THR A 194 -10.42 -4.11 18.82
CA THR A 194 -9.63 -3.48 19.88
C THR A 194 -8.21 -4.04 20.02
N LYS A 195 -7.90 -5.13 19.31
CA LYS A 195 -6.60 -5.79 19.42
C LYS A 195 -5.55 -4.97 18.64
N PRO A 196 -4.50 -4.47 19.30
CA PRO A 196 -3.43 -3.77 18.59
C PRO A 196 -2.64 -4.74 17.72
N MET A 197 -2.18 -4.25 16.58
CA MET A 197 -1.16 -4.94 15.79
C MET A 197 0.22 -4.68 16.37
N PRO A 198 1.15 -5.66 16.34
CA PRO A 198 2.54 -5.42 16.69
C PRO A 198 3.11 -4.28 15.85
N ASP A 199 3.81 -3.37 16.53
CA ASP A 199 4.63 -2.36 15.86
C ASP A 199 5.74 -3.04 15.07
N ALA A 200 5.99 -2.54 13.87
CA ALA A 200 7.04 -3.06 13.01
C ALA A 200 8.46 -2.70 13.51
N THR A 201 8.60 -1.86 14.54
CA THR A 201 9.90 -1.32 14.99
C THR A 201 10.56 -2.21 16.05
N ALA A 202 11.79 -2.67 15.76
CA ALA A 202 12.68 -3.28 16.75
C ALA A 202 13.55 -2.20 17.44
N ALA A 203 13.97 -2.43 18.69
CA ALA A 203 14.76 -1.45 19.45
C ALA A 203 16.08 -1.08 18.74
N GLY A 204 16.26 0.21 18.43
CA GLY A 204 17.51 0.80 17.89
C GLY A 204 17.57 0.99 16.37
N GLU A 205 16.70 0.36 15.59
CA GLU A 205 16.60 0.53 14.12
C GLU A 205 15.23 1.10 13.73
N TYR A 206 15.19 2.03 12.77
CA TYR A 206 13.92 2.40 12.17
C TYR A 206 13.61 1.39 11.05
N VAL A 207 12.66 0.49 11.33
CA VAL A 207 12.21 -0.51 10.36
C VAL A 207 11.16 0.12 9.47
N ILE A 208 11.52 0.35 8.22
CA ILE A 208 10.59 0.86 7.21
C ILE A 208 9.57 -0.23 6.88
N ASP A 209 10.04 -1.46 6.65
CA ASP A 209 9.18 -2.62 6.50
C ASP A 209 9.93 -3.93 6.75
N ALA A 210 9.30 -4.87 7.44
CA ALA A 210 9.77 -6.25 7.60
C ALA A 210 8.92 -7.26 6.80
N PHE A 211 7.86 -6.77 6.15
CA PHE A 211 6.88 -7.54 5.39
C PHE A 211 6.11 -8.56 6.21
N ASP A 212 5.99 -8.35 7.52
CA ASP A 212 5.30 -9.28 8.45
C ASP A 212 3.78 -9.32 8.24
N ARG A 213 3.19 -8.27 7.68
CA ARG A 213 1.77 -8.23 7.32
C ARG A 213 1.48 -9.23 6.17
N PRO A 214 0.28 -9.83 6.10
CA PRO A 214 -0.08 -10.79 5.04
C PRO A 214 -0.22 -10.14 3.65
N HIS A 215 -0.22 -8.81 3.56
CA HIS A 215 -0.36 -8.06 2.33
C HIS A 215 0.83 -7.12 2.08
N PRO A 216 1.05 -6.71 0.83
CA PRO A 216 1.99 -5.66 0.46
C PRO A 216 1.52 -4.28 0.96
N ALA A 217 2.06 -3.80 2.07
CA ALA A 217 1.86 -2.43 2.60
C ALA A 217 2.73 -1.38 1.85
N TRP A 218 2.80 -1.54 0.52
CA TRP A 218 3.53 -0.71 -0.44
C TRP A 218 2.60 -0.46 -1.61
N THR A 219 2.68 0.72 -2.22
CA THR A 219 2.03 1.01 -3.49
C THR A 219 2.89 0.48 -4.62
N VAL A 220 2.41 -0.55 -5.31
CA VAL A 220 3.10 -1.21 -6.42
C VAL A 220 2.47 -0.75 -7.73
N LEU A 221 3.31 -0.26 -8.63
CA LEU A 221 2.90 0.37 -9.88
C LEU A 221 3.32 -0.50 -11.07
N ASN A 222 2.42 -0.64 -12.04
CA ASN A 222 2.64 -1.39 -13.29
C ASN A 222 3.14 -2.83 -13.10
N ALA A 223 2.73 -3.47 -12.00
CA ALA A 223 3.24 -4.79 -11.62
C ALA A 223 2.20 -5.57 -10.81
N THR A 224 2.47 -6.86 -10.60
CA THR A 224 1.70 -7.74 -9.72
C THR A 224 2.43 -7.86 -8.38
N PRO A 225 1.81 -7.41 -7.27
CA PRO A 225 2.44 -7.43 -5.96
C PRO A 225 2.23 -8.79 -5.27
N GLY A 226 3.08 -9.11 -4.30
CA GLY A 226 2.87 -10.24 -3.40
C GLY A 226 3.85 -10.22 -2.23
N ILE A 227 3.51 -10.93 -1.15
CA ILE A 227 4.44 -11.24 -0.06
C ILE A 227 4.84 -12.71 -0.17
N VAL A 228 6.15 -12.98 -0.16
CA VAL A 228 6.70 -14.33 -0.24
C VAL A 228 7.71 -14.56 0.88
N SER A 229 7.97 -15.81 1.25
CA SER A 229 8.99 -16.19 2.23
C SER A 229 10.03 -17.17 1.69
N GLU A 230 9.89 -17.54 0.42
CA GLU A 230 10.71 -18.56 -0.25
C GLU A 230 11.96 -17.94 -0.90
N ALA A 231 12.65 -18.74 -1.71
CA ALA A 231 13.74 -18.27 -2.56
C ALA A 231 13.28 -17.06 -3.43
N PRO A 232 14.18 -16.12 -3.74
CA PRO A 232 15.62 -16.20 -3.52
C PRO A 232 16.10 -15.68 -2.16
N LEU A 233 15.27 -14.95 -1.41
CA LEU A 233 15.72 -14.31 -0.17
C LEU A 233 15.65 -15.24 1.05
N ASN A 234 14.84 -16.31 0.99
CA ASN A 234 14.61 -17.23 2.11
C ASN A 234 14.17 -16.50 3.40
N ALA A 235 13.43 -15.41 3.23
CA ALA A 235 12.90 -14.54 4.26
C ALA A 235 11.67 -13.82 3.71
N ARG A 236 10.82 -13.25 4.59
CA ARG A 236 9.67 -12.44 4.17
C ARG A 236 10.13 -11.27 3.31
N ALA A 237 9.50 -11.13 2.15
CA ALA A 237 9.88 -10.15 1.13
C ALA A 237 8.69 -9.70 0.31
N LEU A 238 8.74 -8.45 -0.15
CA LEU A 238 7.90 -7.97 -1.24
C LEU A 238 8.40 -8.58 -2.55
N ARG A 239 7.50 -9.26 -3.27
CA ARG A 239 7.68 -9.71 -4.64
C ARG A 239 6.90 -8.78 -5.58
N ILE A 240 7.57 -8.34 -6.64
CA ILE A 240 7.00 -7.48 -7.67
C ILE A 240 7.24 -8.15 -9.02
N ASP A 241 6.19 -8.72 -9.61
CA ASP A 241 6.26 -9.36 -10.94
C ASP A 241 5.77 -8.39 -12.01
N TYR A 242 6.59 -8.12 -13.03
CA TYR A 242 6.25 -7.17 -14.08
C TYR A 242 6.72 -7.60 -15.46
N ASN A 243 6.08 -7.03 -16.47
CA ASN A 243 6.51 -7.08 -17.86
C ASN A 243 6.51 -5.64 -18.36
N LEU A 244 7.69 -5.05 -18.52
CA LEU A 244 7.82 -3.64 -18.88
C LEU A 244 7.91 -3.46 -20.38
N PRO A 245 6.92 -2.81 -21.03
CA PRO A 245 7.09 -2.28 -22.37
C PRO A 245 8.14 -1.17 -22.40
N SER A 246 8.67 -0.87 -23.59
CA SER A 246 9.61 0.24 -23.76
C SER A 246 8.98 1.56 -23.34
N GLY A 247 9.74 2.40 -22.64
CA GLY A 247 9.26 3.71 -22.17
C GLY A 247 8.37 3.64 -20.92
N LYS A 248 8.30 2.49 -20.23
CA LYS A 248 7.56 2.32 -18.97
C LYS A 248 8.51 2.07 -17.81
N ALA A 249 8.02 2.33 -16.61
CA ALA A 249 8.68 1.98 -15.36
C ALA A 249 7.78 1.05 -14.52
N ALA A 250 8.39 0.26 -13.65
CA ALA A 250 7.71 -0.50 -12.61
C ALA A 250 8.46 -0.28 -11.30
N GLY A 251 7.73 -0.33 -10.20
CA GLY A 251 8.32 -0.03 -8.93
C GLY A 251 7.33 -0.15 -7.79
N ALA A 252 7.82 0.18 -6.61
CA ALA A 252 7.00 0.28 -5.42
C ALA A 252 7.43 1.52 -4.62
N PHE A 253 6.46 2.19 -4.01
CA PHE A 253 6.75 3.24 -3.05
C PHE A 253 6.01 3.02 -1.74
N LYS A 254 6.56 3.57 -0.66
CA LYS A 254 5.97 3.56 0.67
C LYS A 254 6.07 4.95 1.27
N PRO A 255 4.94 5.56 1.67
CA PRO A 255 4.98 6.77 2.46
C PRO A 255 5.66 6.53 3.82
N LEU A 256 6.31 7.55 4.35
CA LEU A 256 7.06 7.54 5.61
C LEU A 256 6.53 8.63 6.53
N ARG A 257 6.65 8.41 7.84
CA ARG A 257 6.45 9.47 8.82
C ARG A 257 7.53 10.53 8.63
N LEU A 258 7.15 11.80 8.62
CA LEU A 258 8.12 12.89 8.65
C LEU A 258 9.03 12.75 9.88
N GLY A 259 10.31 13.07 9.72
CA GLY A 259 11.31 12.89 10.77
C GLY A 259 11.79 11.45 10.97
N ALA A 260 11.23 10.45 10.30
CA ALA A 260 11.59 9.04 10.52
C ALA A 260 13.05 8.71 10.19
N LEU A 261 13.66 9.49 9.29
CA LEU A 261 15.04 9.31 8.87
C LEU A 261 16.03 10.24 9.59
N VAL A 262 15.57 11.07 10.54
CA VAL A 262 16.45 11.95 11.31
C VAL A 262 17.51 11.12 12.05
N ALA A 263 18.76 11.59 11.98
CA ALA A 263 19.94 10.91 12.52
C ALA A 263 20.20 9.50 11.94
N LYS A 264 19.63 9.18 10.77
CA LYS A 264 20.00 7.99 9.99
C LYS A 264 21.06 8.36 8.95
N LYS A 265 21.93 7.39 8.65
CA LYS A 265 23.03 7.53 7.68
C LYS A 265 22.87 6.60 6.50
N THR A 266 22.21 5.46 6.69
CA THR A 266 22.08 4.45 5.65
C THR A 266 20.69 3.84 5.58
N LEU A 267 20.27 3.46 4.37
CA LEU A 267 19.17 2.53 4.13
C LEU A 267 19.76 1.17 3.79
N ALA A 268 19.37 0.13 4.53
CA ALA A 268 19.83 -1.23 4.33
C ALA A 268 18.66 -2.16 3.99
N PHE A 269 18.85 -2.97 2.95
CA PHE A 269 17.90 -4.00 2.53
C PHE A 269 18.61 -5.08 1.74
N ARG A 270 18.00 -6.27 1.67
CA ARG A 270 18.45 -7.36 0.81
C ARG A 270 17.49 -7.48 -0.38
N ALA A 271 18.01 -7.54 -1.59
CA ALA A 271 17.17 -7.64 -2.79
C ALA A 271 17.70 -8.69 -3.77
N ALA A 272 16.87 -9.12 -4.70
CA ALA A 272 17.26 -9.99 -5.82
C ALA A 272 16.40 -9.65 -7.04
N THR A 273 16.90 -9.93 -8.24
CA THR A 273 16.11 -9.79 -9.47
C THR A 273 16.28 -11.00 -10.39
N ALA A 274 15.21 -11.37 -11.10
CA ALA A 274 15.25 -12.51 -12.02
C ALA A 274 16.17 -12.21 -13.22
N ASN A 275 16.06 -11.00 -13.76
CA ASN A 275 16.91 -10.46 -14.81
C ASN A 275 17.69 -9.25 -14.28
N ALA A 276 18.89 -9.03 -14.81
CA ALA A 276 19.70 -7.89 -14.43
C ALA A 276 18.95 -6.60 -14.75
N CYS A 277 19.04 -5.60 -13.88
CA CYS A 277 18.32 -4.34 -14.07
C CYS A 277 19.07 -3.15 -13.48
N GLN A 278 18.69 -1.95 -13.89
CA GLN A 278 19.09 -0.70 -13.25
C GLN A 278 18.02 -0.31 -12.23
N LEU A 279 18.33 -0.49 -10.95
CA LEU A 279 17.43 -0.15 -9.84
C LEU A 279 17.79 1.24 -9.29
N VAL A 280 16.76 2.04 -9.02
CA VAL A 280 16.88 3.33 -8.33
C VAL A 280 16.16 3.26 -7.00
N VAL A 281 16.84 3.69 -5.95
CA VAL A 281 16.23 4.05 -4.66
C VAL A 281 16.07 5.56 -4.65
N GLN A 282 14.84 6.02 -4.53
CA GLN A 282 14.50 7.44 -4.44
C GLN A 282 13.93 7.76 -3.06
N LEU A 283 14.36 8.88 -2.48
CA LEU A 283 13.67 9.55 -1.37
C LEU A 283 13.00 10.81 -1.88
N GLU A 284 11.78 11.06 -1.42
CA GLU A 284 11.04 12.29 -1.75
C GLU A 284 10.66 13.04 -0.47
N GLU A 285 10.92 14.34 -0.47
CA GLU A 285 10.58 15.28 0.59
C GLU A 285 9.19 15.87 0.40
N LYS A 286 8.60 16.37 1.48
CA LYS A 286 7.29 17.04 1.47
C LYS A 286 7.24 18.19 0.45
N GLY A 287 8.32 18.97 0.32
CA GLY A 287 8.47 20.07 -0.63
C GLY A 287 8.61 19.65 -2.10
N GLY A 288 8.78 18.35 -2.38
CA GLY A 288 9.02 17.83 -3.73
C GLY A 288 10.49 17.73 -4.10
N GLY A 289 11.41 17.95 -3.17
CA GLY A 289 12.81 17.52 -3.31
C GLY A 289 12.88 16.01 -3.52
N LYS A 290 13.67 15.58 -4.50
CA LYS A 290 13.82 14.17 -4.88
C LYS A 290 15.29 13.82 -4.98
N TYR A 291 15.66 12.73 -4.33
CA TYR A 291 17.05 12.27 -4.26
C TYR A 291 17.13 10.82 -4.68
N ASN A 292 18.07 10.50 -5.57
CA ASN A 292 18.24 9.19 -6.18
C ASN A 292 19.58 8.58 -5.82
N TYR A 293 19.57 7.26 -5.64
CA TYR A 293 20.75 6.41 -5.65
C TYR A 293 20.49 5.26 -6.63
N ALA A 294 21.27 5.22 -7.71
CA ALA A 294 21.09 4.29 -8.80
C ALA A 294 22.22 3.24 -8.80
N PHE A 295 21.88 1.97 -8.95
CA PHE A 295 22.86 0.88 -9.00
C PHE A 295 22.35 -0.28 -9.85
N ARG A 296 23.29 -1.10 -10.33
CA ARG A 296 22.98 -2.28 -11.13
C ARG A 296 22.70 -3.48 -10.23
N MET A 297 21.56 -4.12 -10.43
CA MET A 297 21.23 -5.40 -9.80
C MET A 297 21.61 -6.56 -10.74
N PRO A 298 22.33 -7.58 -10.24
CA PRO A 298 22.60 -8.78 -11.03
C PRO A 298 21.32 -9.61 -11.20
N GLY A 299 21.18 -10.24 -12.37
CA GLY A 299 20.09 -11.20 -12.63
C GLY A 299 20.35 -12.58 -12.02
N GLY A 300 19.52 -13.55 -12.40
CA GLY A 300 19.63 -14.93 -11.95
C GLY A 300 19.09 -15.17 -10.53
N SER A 301 18.28 -14.25 -10.03
CA SER A 301 17.70 -14.31 -8.68
C SER A 301 18.75 -14.42 -7.58
N THR A 302 19.93 -13.80 -7.78
CA THR A 302 21.01 -13.81 -6.78
C THR A 302 20.74 -12.73 -5.73
N PRO A 303 20.61 -13.07 -4.44
CA PRO A 303 20.45 -12.07 -3.39
C PRO A 303 21.69 -11.18 -3.22
N VAL A 304 21.46 -9.88 -3.08
CA VAL A 304 22.47 -8.86 -2.82
C VAL A 304 22.03 -8.01 -1.64
N ASP A 305 22.95 -7.79 -0.70
CA ASP A 305 22.74 -6.84 0.39
C ASP A 305 23.13 -5.43 -0.09
N GLN A 306 22.21 -4.47 0.05
CA GLN A 306 22.40 -3.08 -0.34
C GLN A 306 22.45 -2.20 0.90
N ASN A 307 23.40 -1.27 0.91
CA ASN A 307 23.54 -0.22 1.92
C ASN A 307 23.67 1.12 1.21
N VAL A 308 22.56 1.84 1.05
CA VAL A 308 22.53 3.15 0.42
C VAL A 308 22.94 4.18 1.47
N VAL A 309 24.07 4.87 1.24
CA VAL A 309 24.52 5.96 2.10
C VAL A 309 23.73 7.21 1.74
N LEU A 310 22.98 7.77 2.71
CA LEU A 310 22.05 8.88 2.46
C LEU A 310 22.77 10.14 1.95
N SER A 311 24.00 10.38 2.41
CA SER A 311 24.82 11.51 1.93
C SER A 311 25.37 11.32 0.51
N GLU A 312 25.26 10.12 -0.08
CA GLU A 312 25.69 9.83 -1.45
C GLU A 312 24.56 10.00 -2.47
N MET A 313 23.31 10.10 -2.00
CA MET A 313 22.15 10.32 -2.87
C MET A 313 22.29 11.66 -3.60
N LYS A 314 21.84 11.71 -4.85
CA LYS A 314 21.96 12.89 -5.72
C LYS A 314 20.57 13.44 -6.04
N PRO A 315 20.40 14.78 -6.12
CA PRO A 315 19.15 15.35 -6.59
C PRO A 315 18.75 14.74 -7.93
N ALA A 316 17.47 14.43 -8.09
CA ALA A 316 16.88 14.05 -9.37
C ALA A 316 16.79 15.27 -10.30
N ASP A 317 16.81 15.05 -11.61
CA ASP A 317 16.69 16.14 -12.61
C ASP A 317 15.38 16.93 -12.47
N ASP A 318 14.33 16.31 -11.93
CA ASP A 318 13.02 16.91 -11.66
C ASP A 318 12.80 17.28 -10.18
N SER A 319 13.88 17.31 -9.37
CA SER A 319 13.83 17.72 -7.96
C SER A 319 13.37 19.16 -7.84
N LYS A 320 12.45 19.42 -6.89
CA LYS A 320 11.97 20.77 -6.54
C LYS A 320 12.49 21.19 -5.17
N ASP A 321 13.76 20.92 -4.92
CA ASP A 321 14.45 21.34 -3.71
C ASP A 321 15.06 22.74 -3.89
N ASP A 322 15.12 23.52 -2.81
CA ASP A 322 15.63 24.89 -2.82
C ASP A 322 17.05 25.04 -2.26
N ASN A 323 17.58 23.98 -1.63
CA ASN A 323 18.87 24.02 -0.94
C ASN A 323 19.89 22.97 -1.40
N ASP A 324 19.54 22.14 -2.38
CA ASP A 324 20.36 21.06 -2.96
C ASP A 324 20.89 20.06 -1.90
N LYS A 325 20.15 19.88 -0.81
CA LYS A 325 20.49 18.97 0.29
C LYS A 325 19.28 18.11 0.69
N LEU A 326 19.53 16.81 0.82
CA LEU A 326 18.54 15.87 1.37
C LEU A 326 18.25 16.20 2.85
N ASP A 327 17.04 16.69 3.12
CA ASP A 327 16.53 17.05 4.44
C ASP A 327 15.71 15.89 5.03
N LEU A 328 16.36 15.10 5.89
CA LEU A 328 15.83 13.86 6.43
C LEU A 328 14.59 14.03 7.31
N GLU A 329 14.36 15.23 7.84
CA GLU A 329 13.14 15.64 8.54
C GLU A 329 11.92 15.75 7.61
N GLU A 330 12.13 16.12 6.34
CA GLU A 330 11.07 16.36 5.37
C GLU A 330 10.78 15.14 4.49
N VAL A 331 11.60 14.08 4.56
CA VAL A 331 11.40 12.85 3.77
C VAL A 331 10.06 12.20 4.13
N LYS A 332 9.16 12.15 3.15
CA LYS A 332 7.80 11.59 3.26
C LYS A 332 7.62 10.27 2.53
N GLN A 333 8.59 9.83 1.72
CA GLN A 333 8.42 8.65 0.88
C GLN A 333 9.76 8.03 0.51
N ILE A 334 9.78 6.70 0.42
CA ILE A 334 10.83 5.92 -0.24
C ILE A 334 10.23 5.17 -1.44
N THR A 335 11.00 5.10 -2.52
CA THR A 335 10.58 4.48 -3.77
C THR A 335 11.69 3.60 -4.33
N PHE A 336 11.33 2.40 -4.81
CA PHE A 336 12.18 1.51 -5.60
C PHE A 336 11.64 1.48 -7.03
N ILE A 337 12.45 1.84 -8.02
CA ILE A 337 12.05 1.84 -9.44
C ILE A 337 13.07 1.09 -10.28
N ASP A 338 12.59 0.16 -11.12
CA ASP A 338 13.37 -0.42 -12.22
C ASP A 338 13.24 0.49 -13.46
N LEU A 339 14.37 1.10 -13.86
CA LEU A 339 14.44 1.98 -15.04
C LEU A 339 14.93 1.27 -16.31
N THR A 340 15.11 -0.05 -16.28
CA THR A 340 15.73 -0.80 -17.39
C THR A 340 14.98 -0.61 -18.70
N ALA A 341 13.66 -0.62 -18.70
CA ALA A 341 12.88 -0.45 -19.92
C ALA A 341 12.83 1.00 -20.46
N LEU A 342 13.39 1.97 -19.71
CA LEU A 342 13.65 3.32 -20.21
C LEU A 342 15.02 3.44 -20.88
N LEU A 343 15.98 2.60 -20.48
CA LEU A 343 17.39 2.68 -20.91
C LEU A 343 17.78 1.59 -21.91
N GLU A 344 17.13 0.45 -21.85
CA GLU A 344 17.45 -0.78 -22.57
C GLU A 344 16.17 -1.45 -23.13
N ALA A 345 16.31 -2.68 -23.63
CA ALA A 345 15.21 -3.43 -24.21
C ALA A 345 14.15 -3.83 -23.16
N PRO A 346 12.85 -3.76 -23.51
CA PRO A 346 11.76 -4.18 -22.62
C PRO A 346 11.82 -5.67 -22.27
N GLY A 347 11.20 -6.05 -21.14
CA GLY A 347 11.16 -7.44 -20.75
C GLY A 347 10.40 -7.75 -19.47
N LYS A 348 10.18 -9.04 -19.25
CA LYS A 348 9.66 -9.60 -18.01
C LYS A 348 10.75 -9.60 -16.94
N ASN A 349 10.41 -9.24 -15.71
CA ASN A 349 11.31 -9.37 -14.57
C ASN A 349 10.50 -9.64 -13.29
N THR A 350 11.20 -10.08 -12.25
CA THR A 350 10.69 -10.15 -10.89
C THR A 350 11.72 -9.51 -9.98
N LEU A 351 11.27 -8.57 -9.14
CA LEU A 351 12.07 -7.95 -8.09
C LEU A 351 11.61 -8.47 -6.73
N TRP A 352 12.56 -8.89 -5.90
CA TRP A 352 12.32 -9.23 -4.50
C TRP A 352 13.04 -8.22 -3.61
N ILE A 353 12.31 -7.66 -2.64
CA ILE A 353 12.85 -6.72 -1.64
C ILE A 353 12.55 -7.29 -0.26
N GLY A 354 13.59 -7.70 0.45
CA GLY A 354 13.50 -8.12 1.85
C GLY A 354 13.52 -6.91 2.79
N ARG A 355 13.48 -7.17 4.10
CA ARG A 355 13.41 -6.17 5.18
C ARG A 355 14.21 -4.89 4.87
N VAL A 356 13.54 -3.75 4.97
CA VAL A 356 14.09 -2.41 4.71
C VAL A 356 14.23 -1.67 6.03
N VAL A 357 15.44 -1.18 6.33
CA VAL A 357 15.73 -0.44 7.56
C VAL A 357 16.57 0.80 7.33
N ALA A 358 16.39 1.81 8.16
CA ALA A 358 17.28 2.95 8.27
C ALA A 358 18.14 2.85 9.54
N LYS A 359 19.46 2.99 9.37
CA LYS A 359 20.48 2.83 10.43
C LYS A 359 21.24 4.13 10.67
N SER A 360 21.71 4.32 11.90
CA SER A 360 22.45 5.51 12.36
C SER A 360 23.96 5.47 12.12
#